data_AF-A0A382Q1P8-F1
#
_entry.id   AF-A0A382Q1P8-F1
#
_cell.length_a   1.000
_cell.length_b   1.000
_cell.length_c   1.000
_cell.angle_alpha   90.00
_cell.angle_beta   90.00
_cell.angle_gamma   90.00
#
_symmetry.space_group_name_H-M   'P 1'
#
loop_
_entity.id
_entity.type
_entity.pdbx_description
1 polymer ?
#
loop_
_entity_poly.entity_id
_entity_poly.type
_entity_poly.pdbx_seq_one_letter_code
_entity_poly.pdbx_strand_id
1 'polypeptide(L)' 'MKIAILGATSQIAKDLILSFSKKNGTEFSLFARNIELLEEWVNNKNLN' A
#
# COMPACT_ATOMS: atom_id res chain seq x y z
N MET A 1 9.81 10.29 0.42
CA MET A 1 8.54 10.92 0.84
C MET A 1 7.79 9.93 1.73
N LYS A 2 7.13 10.40 2.81
CA LYS A 2 6.35 9.52 3.69
C LYS A 2 4.86 9.74 3.45
N ILE A 3 4.12 8.67 3.17
CA ILE A 3 2.67 8.71 2.91
C ILE A 3 1.96 7.79 3.89
N ALA A 4 0.98 8.33 4.63
CA ALA A 4 0.04 7.53 5.40
C ALA A 4 -1.27 7.35 4.63
N ILE A 5 -1.75 6.11 4.50
CA ILE A 5 -2.99 5.79 3.79
C ILE A 5 -3.97 5.12 4.75
N LEU A 6 -5.08 5.80 5.05
CA LEU A 6 -6.21 5.23 5.79
C LEU A 6 -7.22 4.63 4.81
N GLY A 7 -7.56 3.36 5.00
CA GLY A 7 -8.38 2.62 4.02
C GLY A 7 -7.57 2.04 2.87
N ALA A 8 -6.37 1.52 3.17
CA ALA A 8 -5.42 0.98 2.21
C ALA A 8 -5.94 -0.22 1.39
N THR A 9 -7.09 -0.80 1.76
CA THR A 9 -7.76 -1.87 1.02
C THR A 9 -8.55 -1.39 -0.19
N SER A 10 -8.87 -0.10 -0.28
CA SER A 10 -9.59 0.47 -1.43
C SER A 10 -8.77 0.37 -2.72
N GLN A 11 -9.44 0.24 -3.86
CA GLN A 11 -8.74 0.14 -5.15
C GLN A 11 -7.92 1.39 -5.45
N ILE A 12 -8.46 2.58 -5.11
CA ILE A 12 -7.76 3.86 -5.28
C ILE A 12 -6.46 3.89 -4.47
N ALA A 13 -6.48 3.41 -3.21
CA ALA A 13 -5.27 3.32 -2.39
C ALA A 13 -4.24 2.36 -3.01
N LYS A 14 -4.68 1.20 -3.49
CA LYS A 14 -3.81 0.21 -4.14
C LYS A 14 -3.14 0.77 -5.39
N ASP A 15 -3.90 1.46 -6.24
CA ASP A 15 -3.39 2.09 -7.46
C ASP A 15 -2.38 3.20 -7.13
N LEU A 16 -2.64 3.97 -6.07
CA LEU A 16 -1.71 4.98 -5.55
C LEU A 16 -0.40 4.34 -5.08
N ILE A 17 -0.47 3.29 -4.27
CA ILE A 17 0.70 2.56 -3.77
C ILE A 17 1.55 2.05 -4.95
N LEU A 18 0.93 1.42 -5.94
CA LEU A 18 1.64 0.90 -7.12
C LEU A 18 2.27 2.00 -8.00
N SER A 19 1.63 3.16 -8.09
CA SER A 19 2.14 4.29 -8.86
C SER A 19 3.39 4.90 -8.23
N PHE A 20 3.49 4.83 -6.91
CA PHE A 20 4.57 5.42 -6.14
C PHE A 20 5.63 4.41 -5.68
N SER A 21 5.34 3.10 -5.69
CA SER A 21 6.33 2.05 -5.40
C SER A 21 7.48 2.02 -6.41
N LYS A 22 7.23 2.48 -7.64
CA LYS A 22 8.26 2.66 -8.68
C LYS A 22 9.19 3.85 -8.45
N LYS A 23 8.88 4.74 -7.49
CA LYS A 23 9.69 5.92 -7.17
C LYS A 23 10.58 5.63 -5.97
N ASN A 24 11.89 5.69 -6.16
CA ASN A 24 12.88 5.48 -5.10
C ASN A 24 12.63 6.43 -3.91
N GLY A 25 12.63 5.88 -2.69
CA GLY A 25 12.56 6.65 -1.45
C GLY A 25 11.15 7.03 -0.98
N THR A 26 10.09 6.37 -1.47
CA THR A 26 8.74 6.52 -0.89
C THR A 26 8.51 5.47 0.20
N GLU A 27 8.13 5.92 1.38
CA GLU A 27 7.79 5.08 2.53
C GLU A 27 6.28 5.17 2.78
N PHE A 28 5.62 4.02 2.93
CA PHE A 28 4.19 3.92 3.15
C PHE A 28 3.87 3.44 4.55
N SER A 29 2.93 4.12 5.21
CA SER A 29 2.25 3.62 6.40
C SER A 29 0.80 3.31 6.02
N LEU A 30 0.45 2.02 5.99
CA LEU A 30 -0.85 1.56 5.50
C LEU A 30 -1.75 1.18 6.67
N PHE A 31 -2.98 1.70 6.67
CA PHE A 31 -3.98 1.41 7.69
C PHE A 31 -5.22 0.81 7.04
N ALA A 32 -5.63 -0.36 7.52
CA ALA A 32 -6.78 -1.10 7.03
C ALA A 32 -7.57 -1.71 8.19
N ARG A 33 -8.87 -1.92 7.97
CA ARG A 33 -9.72 -2.63 8.94
C ARG A 33 -9.46 -4.14 8.95
N ASN A 34 -9.10 -4.70 7.79
CA ASN A 34 -8.69 -6.09 7.65
C ASN A 34 -7.23 -6.10 7.17
N ILE A 35 -6.33 -6.43 8.09
CA ILE A 35 -4.88 -6.42 7.85
C ILE A 35 -4.48 -7.62 6.98
N GLU A 36 -5.09 -8.78 7.17
CA GLU A 36 -4.79 -10.02 6.42
C GLU A 36 -4.98 -9.82 4.91
N LEU A 37 -6.11 -9.24 4.49
CA LEU A 37 -6.37 -8.94 3.08
C LEU A 37 -5.38 -7.92 2.49
N LEU A 38 -4.86 -7.02 3.32
CA LEU A 38 -3.86 -6.06 2.89
C LEU A 38 -2.49 -6.73 2.74
N GLU A 39 -2.07 -7.53 3.73
CA GLU A 39 -0.81 -8.28 3.70
C GLU A 39 -0.77 -9.25 2.52
N GLU A 40 -1.86 -10.01 2.28
CA GLU A 40 -1.98 -10.90 1.14
C GLU A 40 -1.78 -10.13 -0.18
N TRP A 41 -2.40 -8.95 -0.30
CA TRP A 41 -2.25 -8.12 -1.49
C TRP A 41 -0.83 -7.56 -1.65
N VAL A 42 -0.20 -7.07 -0.58
CA VAL A 42 1.18 -6.56 -0.58
C VAL A 42 2.16 -7.66 -1.00
N ASN A 43 2.02 -8.85 -0.42
CA ASN A 43 2.81 -10.04 -0.75
C ASN A 43 2.65 -10.43 -2.22
N ASN A 44 1.40 -10.50 -2.71
CA ASN A 44 1.08 -10.83 -4.10
C ASN A 44 1.66 -9.81 -5.11
N LYS A 45 1.89 -8.56 -4.68
CA LYS A 45 2.50 -7.51 -5.51
C LYS A 45 4.01 -7.35 -5.31
N ASN A 46 4.63 -8.19 -4.48
CA ASN A 46 6.05 -8.10 -4.09
C ASN A 46 6.41 -6.69 -3.59
N LEU A 47 5.54 -6.12 -2.75
CA LEU A 47 5.70 -4.79 -2.17
C LEU A 47 6.23 -4.81 -0.72
N ASN A 48 6.67 -5.98 -0.24
CA ASN A 48 7.34 -6.16 1.05
C ASN A 48 8.80 -5.74 1.02
#